data_AF-A0A5B2VQ03-F1
#
_entry.id   AF-A0A5B2VQ03-F1
#
_cell.length_a   1.000
_cell.length_b   1.000
_cell.length_c   1.000
_cell.angle_alpha   90.00
_cell.angle_beta   90.00
_cell.angle_gamma   90.00
#
_symmetry.space_group_name_H-M   'P 1'
#
loop_
_entity.id
_entity.type
_entity.pdbx_description
1 polymer ?
#
loop_
_entity_poly.entity_id
_entity_poly.type
_entity_poly.pdbx_seq_one_letter_code
_entity_poly.pdbx_strand_id
1 'polypeptide(L)'
;MQLVPGELYLVKSEAIDELRRKYGPFTFVVRVERVDHDKDKVRFTLFSSDNWNATPDVRRLVEMHTDGQTIDETTGTPMSVDPIFHTESRFIYCFDKGTVEAYTQ
;
A
#
# COMPACT_ATOMS: atom_id res chain seq x y z
N MET A 1 -12.26 12.34 -3.65
CA MET A 1 -12.00 11.13 -4.44
C MET A 1 -12.56 9.94 -3.69
N GLN A 2 -13.03 8.89 -4.36
CA GLN A 2 -13.36 7.60 -3.75
C GLN A 2 -12.59 6.52 -4.51
N LEU A 3 -12.03 5.55 -3.80
CA LEU A 3 -11.32 4.45 -4.43
C LEU A 3 -12.31 3.47 -5.06
N VAL A 4 -12.06 3.02 -6.28
CA VAL A 4 -12.92 2.06 -6.97
C VAL A 4 -12.18 0.73 -7.16
N PRO A 5 -12.80 -0.42 -6.79
CA PRO A 5 -12.23 -1.72 -7.09
C PRO A 5 -11.85 -1.88 -8.57
N GLY A 6 -10.64 -2.36 -8.83
CA GLY A 6 -10.06 -2.55 -10.14
C GLY A 6 -9.12 -1.43 -10.60
N GLU A 7 -9.18 -0.24 -9.99
CA GLU A 7 -8.29 0.87 -10.30
C GLU A 7 -6.84 0.58 -9.93
N LEU A 8 -5.93 1.18 -10.70
CA LEU A 8 -4.48 1.08 -10.49
C LEU A 8 -3.94 2.43 -10.02
N TYR A 9 -3.00 2.36 -9.08
CA TYR A 9 -2.35 3.54 -8.52
C TYR A 9 -0.85 3.32 -8.46
N LEU A 10 -0.08 4.29 -8.94
CA LEU A 10 1.36 4.32 -8.79
C LEU A 10 1.70 4.96 -7.45
N VAL A 11 2.52 4.28 -6.68
CA VAL A 11 2.95 4.66 -5.34
C VAL A 11 4.46 4.89 -5.36
N LYS A 12 4.87 6.06 -4.90
CA LYS A 12 6.29 6.38 -4.68
C LYS A 12 6.70 5.80 -3.33
N SER A 13 7.84 5.12 -3.27
CA SER A 13 8.37 4.53 -2.02
C SER A 13 8.57 5.58 -0.91
N GLU A 14 8.67 6.86 -1.27
CA GLU A 14 8.71 8.01 -0.36
C GLU A 14 7.47 8.15 0.52
N ALA A 15 6.33 7.58 0.12
CA ALA A 15 5.13 7.52 0.94
C ALA A 15 5.32 6.64 2.19
N ILE A 16 6.31 5.75 2.19
CA ILE A 16 6.52 4.69 3.19
C ILE A 16 7.97 4.75 3.66
N ASP A 17 8.18 5.28 4.86
CA ASP A 17 9.52 5.56 5.41
C ASP A 17 10.45 4.33 5.43
N GLU A 18 9.91 3.15 5.72
CA GLU A 18 10.68 1.89 5.75
C GLU A 18 11.26 1.55 4.38
N LEU A 19 10.43 1.59 3.33
CA LEU A 19 10.83 1.29 1.96
C LEU A 19 11.86 2.31 1.45
N ARG A 20 11.62 3.61 1.71
CA ARG A 20 12.57 4.67 1.35
C ARG A 20 13.94 4.46 2.01
N ARG A 21 13.98 4.12 3.30
CA ARG A 21 15.23 3.92 4.04
C ARG A 21 16.00 2.68 3.58
N LYS A 22 15.29 1.59 3.25
CA LYS A 22 15.89 0.29 2.93
C LYS A 22 16.34 0.19 1.47
N TYR A 23 15.54 0.72 0.54
CA TYR A 23 15.72 0.52 -0.89
C TYR A 23 15.97 1.80 -1.68
N GLY A 24 15.82 2.97 -1.06
CA GLY A 24 15.87 4.26 -1.73
C GLY A 24 14.58 4.62 -2.47
N PRO A 25 14.60 5.66 -3.31
CA PRO A 25 13.46 6.07 -4.13
C PRO A 25 13.18 5.06 -5.24
N PHE A 26 11.95 4.55 -5.30
CA PHE A 26 11.46 3.66 -6.34
C PHE A 26 9.94 3.75 -6.44
N THR A 27 9.32 3.17 -7.46
CA THR A 27 7.87 3.21 -7.66
C THR A 27 7.27 1.82 -7.84
N PHE A 28 6.04 1.66 -7.38
CA PHE A 28 5.30 0.42 -7.57
C PHE A 28 3.84 0.72 -7.79
N VAL A 29 3.16 -0.17 -8.52
CA VAL A 29 1.76 -0.03 -8.85
C VAL A 29 0.97 -1.01 -8.02
N VAL A 30 -0.08 -0.51 -7.37
CA VAL A 30 -1.04 -1.31 -6.61
C VAL A 30 -2.40 -1.30 -7.30
N ARG A 31 -3.14 -2.39 -7.15
CA ARG A 31 -4.53 -2.50 -7.61
C ARG A 31 -5.47 -2.48 -6.43
N VAL A 32 -6.55 -1.70 -6.52
CA VAL A 32 -7.64 -1.74 -5.53
C VAL A 32 -8.41 -3.04 -5.72
N GLU A 33 -8.43 -3.90 -4.71
CA GLU A 33 -9.21 -5.15 -4.73
C GLU A 33 -10.60 -4.96 -4.12
N ARG A 34 -10.66 -4.27 -2.98
CA ARG A 34 -11.91 -4.03 -2.24
C ARG A 34 -11.82 -2.72 -1.47
N VAL A 35 -12.97 -2.06 -1.30
CA VAL A 35 -13.12 -0.86 -0.48
C VAL A 35 -14.41 -0.96 0.32
N ASP A 36 -14.34 -0.62 1.61
CA ASP A 36 -15.48 -0.40 2.50
C ASP A 36 -15.39 1.05 2.99
N HIS A 37 -16.03 1.95 2.25
CA HIS A 37 -16.00 3.39 2.49
C HIS A 37 -16.56 3.78 3.86
N ASP A 38 -17.58 3.05 4.33
CA ASP A 38 -18.23 3.33 5.62
C ASP A 38 -17.32 2.99 6.80
N LYS A 39 -16.44 2.00 6.63
CA LYS A 39 -15.48 1.57 7.66
C LYS A 39 -14.07 2.11 7.44
N ASP A 40 -13.86 2.96 6.43
CA ASP A 40 -12.54 3.47 6.03
C ASP A 40 -11.52 2.34 5.83
N LYS A 41 -11.93 1.26 5.16
CA LYS A 41 -11.07 0.10 4.88
C LYS A 41 -10.85 -0.09 3.40
N VAL A 42 -9.62 -0.42 3.03
CA VAL A 42 -9.25 -0.73 1.65
C VAL A 42 -8.34 -1.95 1.61
N ARG A 43 -8.41 -2.70 0.51
CA ARG A 43 -7.53 -3.82 0.23
C ARG A 43 -6.88 -3.61 -1.13
N PHE A 44 -5.57 -3.83 -1.18
CA PHE A 44 -4.79 -3.74 -2.39
C PHE A 44 -4.07 -5.06 -2.72
N THR A 45 -3.63 -5.18 -3.97
CA THR A 45 -2.63 -6.17 -4.41
C THR A 45 -1.50 -5.48 -5.13
N LEU A 46 -0.29 -6.05 -5.06
CA LEU A 46 0.84 -5.51 -5.81
C LEU A 46 0.70 -5.91 -7.28
N PHE A 47 0.56 -4.92 -8.16
CA PHE A 47 0.45 -5.14 -9.60
C PHE A 47 1.83 -5.20 -10.27
N SER A 48 2.70 -4.22 -9.99
CA SER A 48 4.08 -4.19 -10.51
C SER A 48 5.00 -3.38 -9.60
N SER A 49 6.30 -3.60 -9.70
CA SER A 49 7.33 -2.84 -8.98
C SER A 49 8.52 -2.61 -9.92
N ASP A 50 9.07 -1.40 -9.95
CA ASP A 50 10.29 -1.09 -10.71
C ASP A 50 11.56 -1.57 -9.99
N ASN A 51 11.45 -1.95 -8.71
CA ASN A 51 12.53 -2.46 -7.89
C ASN A 51 12.28 -3.92 -7.48
N TRP A 52 12.95 -4.83 -8.19
CA TRP A 52 12.84 -6.28 -7.98
C TRP A 52 13.29 -6.73 -6.58
N ASN A 53 14.28 -6.04 -5.99
CA ASN A 53 14.77 -6.34 -4.63
C ASN A 53 13.76 -5.95 -3.55
N ALA A 54 12.93 -4.94 -3.83
CA ALA A 54 11.89 -4.48 -2.92
C ALA A 54 10.57 -5.25 -3.09
N THR A 55 10.34 -5.90 -4.25
CA THR A 55 9.07 -6.58 -4.57
C THR A 55 8.56 -7.52 -3.47
N PRO A 56 9.36 -8.39 -2.84
CA PRO A 56 8.87 -9.26 -1.77
C PRO A 56 8.34 -8.47 -0.56
N ASP A 57 9.05 -7.42 -0.16
CA ASP A 57 8.71 -6.58 0.98
C ASP A 57 7.52 -5.67 0.67
N VAL A 58 7.47 -5.11 -0.54
CA VAL A 58 6.32 -4.33 -1.01
C VAL A 58 5.08 -5.21 -1.08
N ARG A 59 5.19 -6.42 -1.64
CA ARG A 59 4.08 -7.37 -1.68
C ARG A 59 3.60 -7.69 -0.28
N ARG A 60 4.53 -8.00 0.63
CA ARG A 60 4.22 -8.23 2.04
C ARG A 60 3.46 -7.03 2.61
N LEU A 61 3.93 -5.81 2.40
CA LEU A 61 3.35 -4.61 2.99
C LEU A 61 1.99 -4.21 2.38
N VAL A 62 1.77 -4.47 1.08
CA VAL A 62 0.53 -4.18 0.35
C VAL A 62 -0.54 -5.25 0.59
N GLU A 63 -0.13 -6.52 0.66
CA GLU A 63 -1.04 -7.68 0.72
C GLU A 63 -1.21 -8.24 2.13
N MET A 64 -0.39 -7.84 3.10
CA MET A 64 -0.64 -8.14 4.51
C MET A 64 -1.86 -7.35 5.01
N HIS A 65 -2.91 -8.12 5.31
CA HIS A 65 -4.05 -7.83 6.21
C HIS A 65 -5.32 -7.25 5.61
N THR A 66 -6.16 -8.18 5.14
CA THR A 66 -7.57 -8.22 5.55
C THR A 66 -7.70 -8.39 7.07
N ASP A 67 -8.51 -7.54 7.71
CA ASP A 67 -9.01 -7.68 9.09
C ASP A 67 -8.12 -7.28 10.29
N GLY A 68 -7.12 -6.42 10.06
CA GLY A 68 -6.69 -5.46 11.09
C GLY A 68 -5.83 -5.99 12.24
N GLN A 69 -5.10 -7.10 12.06
CA GLN A 69 -4.04 -7.50 12.99
C GLN A 69 -2.82 -8.01 12.24
N THR A 70 -1.87 -7.15 11.92
CA THR A 70 -0.58 -7.60 11.40
C THR A 70 0.19 -8.24 12.53
N ILE A 71 0.11 -9.55 12.65
CA ILE A 71 0.94 -10.32 13.57
C ILE A 71 2.12 -10.83 12.76
N ASP A 72 3.34 -10.55 13.17
CA ASP A 72 4.51 -11.24 12.64
C ASP A 72 4.37 -12.72 13.02
N GLU A 73 4.20 -13.60 12.03
CA GLU A 73 4.00 -15.05 12.27
C GLU A 73 5.22 -15.71 12.93
N THR A 74 6.38 -15.07 12.90
CA THR A 74 7.64 -15.54 13.51
C THR A 74 7.73 -15.15 14.98
N THR A 75 7.25 -13.96 15.35
CA THR A 75 7.41 -13.39 16.70
C THR A 75 6.11 -13.25 17.48
N GLY A 76 4.96 -13.42 16.84
CA GLY A 76 3.63 -13.27 17.45
C GLY A 76 3.29 -11.82 17.84
N THR A 77 4.09 -10.83 17.40
CA THR A 77 3.91 -9.42 17.79
C THR A 77 3.17 -8.62 16.73
N PRO A 78 2.34 -7.64 17.12
CA PRO A 78 1.79 -6.67 16.20
C PRO A 78 2.90 -5.92 15.45
N MET A 79 2.97 -6.06 14.13
CA MET A 79 3.81 -5.23 13.29
C MET A 79 3.11 -3.90 13.06
N SER A 80 3.85 -2.80 13.21
CA SER A 80 3.42 -1.48 12.76
C SER A 80 3.48 -1.44 11.24
N VAL A 81 2.39 -1.81 10.56
CA VAL A 81 2.30 -1.62 9.11
C VAL A 81 1.86 -0.19 8.81
N ASP A 82 2.42 0.38 7.75
CA ASP A 82 2.03 1.72 7.32
C ASP A 82 0.52 1.72 7.01
N PRO A 83 -0.26 2.65 7.59
CA PRO A 83 -1.71 2.69 7.40
C PRO A 83 -2.13 2.96 5.95
N ILE A 84 -1.20 3.36 5.07
CA ILE A 84 -1.48 3.68 3.66
C ILE A 84 -2.25 2.57 2.91
N PHE A 85 -2.01 1.29 3.20
CA PHE A 85 -2.72 0.18 2.53
C PHE A 85 -3.91 -0.37 3.32
N HIS A 86 -4.24 0.24 4.45
CA HIS A 86 -5.28 -0.24 5.36
C HIS A 86 -6.49 0.68 5.41
N THR A 87 -6.26 1.99 5.34
CA THR A 87 -7.33 2.98 5.38
C THR A 87 -7.42 3.78 4.09
N GLU A 88 -8.65 3.96 3.61
CA GLU A 88 -8.91 4.72 2.39
C GLU A 88 -8.50 6.18 2.58
N SER A 89 -8.81 6.77 3.74
CA SER A 89 -8.46 8.13 4.11
C SER A 89 -6.96 8.40 4.05
N ARG A 90 -6.13 7.45 4.51
CA ARG A 90 -4.67 7.59 4.46
C ARG A 90 -4.16 7.49 3.04
N PHE A 91 -4.70 6.56 2.25
CA PHE A 91 -4.34 6.44 0.85
C PHE A 91 -4.69 7.69 0.05
N ILE A 92 -5.88 8.25 0.25
CA ILE A 92 -6.31 9.52 -0.37
C ILE A 92 -5.41 10.68 0.07
N TYR A 93 -5.01 10.74 1.35
CA TYR A 93 -4.06 11.75 1.80
C TYR A 93 -2.72 11.68 1.05
N CYS A 94 -2.20 10.46 0.80
CA CYS A 94 -0.99 10.27 0.01
C CYS A 94 -1.17 10.64 -1.47
N PHE A 95 -2.38 10.44 -2.01
CA PHE A 95 -2.76 10.91 -3.34
C PHE A 95 -2.72 12.45 -3.42
N ASP A 96 -3.36 13.12 -2.46
CA ASP A 96 -3.38 14.59 -2.40
C ASP A 96 -1.98 15.20 -2.18
N LYS A 97 -1.06 14.46 -1.54
CA LYS A 97 0.35 14.84 -1.38
C LYS A 97 1.21 14.57 -2.62
N GLY A 98 0.70 13.87 -3.64
CA GLY A 98 1.44 13.54 -4.85
C GLY A 98 2.47 12.42 -4.68
N THR A 99 2.40 11.66 -3.58
CA THR A 99 3.18 10.43 -3.40
C THR A 99 2.44 9.19 -3.92
N VAL A 100 1.16 9.36 -4.28
CA VAL A 100 0.35 8.39 -5.01
C VAL A 100 -0.32 9.12 -6.18
N GLU A 101 -0.45 8.45 -7.32
CA GLU A 101 -1.12 8.99 -8.51
C GLU A 101 -1.90 7.90 -9.24
N ALA A 102 -2.95 8.29 -9.97
CA ALA A 102 -3.75 7.35 -10.76
C ALA A 102 -2.89 6.80 -11.91
N TYR A 103 -2.91 5.48 -12.08
CA TYR A 103 -2.14 4.79 -13.10
C TYR A 103 -3.08 4.26 -14.19
N THR A 104 -2.92 4.77 -15.41
CA THR A 104 -3.66 4.31 -16.58
C THR A 104 -2.68 3.56 -17.48
N GLN A 105 -3.02 2.33 -17.88
CA GLN A 105 -2.27 1.55 -18.86
C GLN A 105 -2.62 1.96 -20.28
#